data_AF-A0A2S9FHR7-F1
#
_entry.id   AF-A0A2S9FHR7-F1
#
_cell.length_a   1.000
_cell.length_b   1.000
_cell.length_c   1.000
_cell.angle_alpha   90.00
_cell.angle_beta   90.00
_cell.angle_gamma   90.00
#
_symmetry.space_group_name_H-M   'P 1'
#
loop_
_entity.id
_entity.type
_entity.pdbx_description
1 polymer ?
#
loop_
_entity_poly.entity_id
_entity_poly.type
_entity_poly.pdbx_seq_one_letter_code
_entity_poly.pdbx_strand_id
1 'polypeptide(L)'
;MTGPGPTEWGEGPGVGPWQGVPPDEPRYDPALLRDGDTRNVVDAYRYWTRDAIIADIDGRRHPLHIAIENFGNDANIGAVVRTANAFAVDTVHIVGRRRWNRRGAMVTDRYQRLRHHDTTAELLAFAADAGLAAVAVDNIPGA
;
A
#
# COMPACT_ATOMS: atom_id res chain seq x y z
N MET A 1 -1.83 36.53 16.54
CA MET A 1 -1.69 35.36 15.66
C MET A 1 -2.10 34.13 16.45
N THR A 2 -3.34 33.69 16.29
CA THR A 2 -3.87 32.46 16.90
C THR A 2 -3.53 31.31 15.97
N GLY A 3 -2.32 30.76 16.13
CA GLY A 3 -1.92 29.53 15.44
C GLY A 3 -2.52 28.32 16.15
N PRO A 4 -2.78 27.22 15.42
CA PRO A 4 -3.36 26.01 15.98
C PRO A 4 -2.53 25.45 17.14
N GLY A 5 -3.21 25.03 18.22
CA GLY A 5 -2.58 24.42 19.39
C GLY A 5 -2.00 23.01 19.13
N PRO A 6 -1.23 22.45 20.06
CA PRO A 6 -0.51 21.16 19.89
C PRO A 6 -1.40 19.92 19.64
N THR A 7 -2.72 20.07 19.75
CA THR A 7 -3.73 19.03 19.46
C THR A 7 -4.61 19.36 18.24
N GLU A 8 -4.40 20.51 17.61
CA GLU A 8 -5.05 20.90 16.37
C GLU A 8 -4.26 20.29 15.20
N TRP A 9 -4.38 18.97 15.06
CA TRP A 9 -4.18 18.33 13.76
C TRP A 9 -5.18 19.03 12.82
N GLY A 10 -4.69 19.73 11.79
CA GLY A 10 -5.49 20.67 10.98
C GLY A 10 -6.72 20.07 10.29
N GLU A 11 -7.34 20.82 9.37
CA GLU A 11 -8.38 20.27 8.49
C GLU A 11 -7.89 18.93 7.89
N GLY A 12 -8.77 17.92 7.87
CA GLY A 12 -8.40 16.55 7.50
C GLY A 12 -7.58 16.48 6.21
N PRO A 13 -6.74 15.44 6.03
CA PRO A 13 -5.77 15.41 4.94
C PRO A 13 -6.45 15.58 3.59
N GLY A 14 -6.04 16.59 2.83
CA GLY A 14 -6.61 16.83 1.51
C GLY A 14 -6.33 18.22 0.97
N VAL A 15 -6.73 18.41 -0.28
CA VAL A 15 -6.65 19.68 -1.01
C VAL A 15 -7.99 19.94 -1.68
N GLY A 16 -8.39 21.21 -1.78
CA GLY A 16 -9.60 21.61 -2.49
C GLY A 16 -9.49 21.43 -4.01
N PRO A 17 -10.47 21.90 -4.78
CA PRO A 17 -10.42 21.88 -6.24
C PRO A 17 -9.15 22.52 -6.82
N TRP A 18 -8.71 22.02 -7.97
CA TRP A 18 -7.61 22.59 -8.73
C TRP A 18 -7.89 24.06 -9.07
N GLN A 19 -6.88 24.91 -8.91
CA GLN A 19 -6.97 26.33 -9.19
C GLN A 19 -6.31 26.67 -10.52
N GLY A 20 -7.02 27.39 -11.38
CA GLY A 20 -6.55 27.77 -12.71
C GLY A 20 -6.91 26.76 -13.80
N VAL A 21 -6.12 26.72 -14.87
CA VAL A 21 -6.34 25.81 -16.00
C VAL A 21 -5.98 24.39 -15.56
N PRO A 22 -6.91 23.42 -15.64
CA PRO A 22 -6.60 22.02 -15.30
C PRO A 22 -5.57 21.43 -16.26
N PRO A 23 -4.64 20.59 -15.78
CA PRO A 23 -3.74 19.84 -16.65
C PRO A 23 -4.53 18.85 -17.52
N ASP A 24 -4.04 18.58 -18.73
CA ASP A 24 -4.65 17.66 -19.70
C ASP A 24 -3.99 16.26 -19.70
N GLU A 25 -2.97 16.04 -18.86
CA GLU A 25 -2.24 14.78 -18.83
C GLU A 25 -3.10 13.61 -18.29
N PRO A 26 -3.03 12.41 -18.89
CA PRO A 26 -3.86 11.26 -18.50
C PRO A 26 -3.71 10.77 -17.06
N ARG A 27 -2.62 11.14 -16.38
CA ARG A 27 -2.38 10.78 -14.97
C ARG A 27 -3.32 11.48 -14.00
N TYR A 28 -3.89 12.62 -14.37
CA TYR A 28 -4.79 13.37 -13.50
C TYR A 28 -6.24 12.88 -13.63
N ASP A 29 -6.92 12.77 -12.50
CA ASP A 29 -8.33 12.40 -12.41
C ASP A 29 -9.21 13.66 -12.51
N PRO A 30 -10.05 13.79 -13.54
CA PRO A 30 -10.89 14.98 -13.73
C PRO A 30 -11.86 15.24 -12.57
N ALA A 31 -12.34 14.20 -11.89
CA ALA A 31 -13.24 14.37 -10.74
C ALA A 31 -12.48 14.95 -9.54
N LEU A 32 -11.27 14.47 -9.28
CA LEU A 32 -10.43 15.00 -8.19
C LEU A 32 -10.00 16.44 -8.45
N LEU A 33 -9.68 16.77 -9.71
CA LEU A 33 -9.36 18.15 -10.09
C LEU A 33 -10.55 19.09 -9.86
N ARG A 34 -11.77 18.65 -10.17
CA ARG A 34 -12.99 19.47 -10.02
C ARG A 34 -13.47 19.58 -8.58
N ASP A 35 -13.45 18.48 -7.84
CA ASP A 35 -14.15 18.37 -6.55
C ASP A 35 -13.18 18.45 -5.35
N GLY A 36 -11.86 18.38 -5.62
CA GLY A 36 -10.81 18.28 -4.61
C GLY A 36 -10.39 16.85 -4.31
N ASP A 37 -9.23 16.69 -3.67
CA ASP A 37 -8.65 15.40 -3.34
C ASP A 37 -8.48 15.24 -1.83
N THR A 38 -9.43 14.54 -1.21
CA THR A 38 -9.47 14.25 0.24
C THR A 38 -8.80 12.91 0.60
N ARG A 39 -8.14 12.24 -0.35
CA ARG A 39 -7.48 10.95 -0.08
C ARG A 39 -6.29 11.15 0.85
N ASN A 40 -5.92 10.12 1.60
CA ASN A 40 -4.68 10.15 2.37
C ASN A 40 -3.49 9.67 1.49
N VAL A 41 -3.02 10.55 0.61
CA VAL A 41 -1.85 10.34 -0.26
C VAL A 41 -0.84 11.46 -0.05
N VAL A 42 0.43 11.20 -0.38
CA VAL A 42 1.46 12.25 -0.36
C VAL A 42 1.18 13.32 -1.42
N ASP A 43 1.70 14.53 -1.21
CA ASP A 43 1.37 15.68 -2.05
C ASP A 43 1.72 15.49 -3.53
N ALA A 44 2.79 14.73 -3.82
CA ALA A 44 3.21 14.41 -5.19
C ALA A 44 2.15 13.65 -6.00
N TYR A 45 1.23 12.96 -5.34
CA TYR A 45 0.19 12.14 -5.96
C TYR A 45 -1.21 12.78 -5.92
N ARG A 46 -1.30 14.05 -5.51
CA ARG A 46 -2.58 14.74 -5.46
C ARG A 46 -3.20 14.86 -6.85
N TYR A 47 -4.49 14.61 -6.90
CA TYR A 47 -5.30 14.56 -8.12
C TYR A 47 -4.93 13.45 -9.10
N TRP A 48 -3.91 12.63 -8.84
CA TRP A 48 -3.58 11.53 -9.74
C TRP A 48 -4.62 10.42 -9.64
N THR A 49 -4.90 9.77 -10.77
CA THR A 49 -5.65 8.52 -10.77
C THR A 49 -4.91 7.48 -9.94
N ARG A 50 -5.64 6.56 -9.32
CA ARG A 50 -5.01 5.48 -8.54
C ARG A 50 -4.03 4.68 -9.41
N ASP A 51 -4.40 4.42 -10.66
CA ASP A 51 -3.60 3.60 -11.58
C ASP A 51 -2.30 4.31 -11.97
N ALA A 52 -2.30 5.64 -12.11
CA ALA A 52 -1.08 6.42 -12.31
C ALA A 52 -0.15 6.36 -11.09
N ILE A 53 -0.70 6.40 -9.87
CA ILE A 53 0.08 6.25 -8.64
C ILE A 53 0.71 4.85 -8.58
N ILE A 54 -0.08 3.80 -8.89
CA ILE A 54 0.43 2.43 -8.94
C ILE A 54 1.55 2.30 -9.97
N ALA A 55 1.36 2.84 -11.18
CA ALA A 55 2.37 2.78 -12.24
C ALA A 55 3.68 3.48 -11.85
N ASP A 56 3.60 4.63 -11.17
CA ASP A 56 4.79 5.34 -10.67
C ASP A 56 5.51 4.53 -9.57
N ILE A 57 4.76 3.98 -8.60
CA ILE A 57 5.33 3.11 -7.57
C ILE A 57 5.98 1.88 -8.21
N ASP A 58 5.32 1.26 -9.19
CA ASP A 58 5.79 0.09 -9.91
C ASP A 58 7.15 0.32 -10.59
N GLY A 59 7.43 1.55 -11.05
CA GLY A 59 8.72 1.92 -11.63
C GLY A 59 9.89 1.96 -10.66
N ARG A 60 9.64 1.88 -9.35
CA ARG A 60 10.63 1.99 -8.28
C ARG A 60 10.51 0.90 -7.21
N ARG A 61 9.80 -0.19 -7.48
CA ARG A 61 9.69 -1.29 -6.52
C ARG A 61 11.04 -1.96 -6.30
N HIS A 62 11.32 -2.28 -5.05
CA HIS A 62 12.42 -3.18 -4.74
C HIS A 62 11.98 -4.61 -5.05
N PRO A 63 12.87 -5.46 -5.63
CA PRO A 63 12.59 -6.88 -5.90
C PRO A 63 12.59 -7.70 -4.61
N LEU A 64 11.82 -7.23 -3.63
CA LEU A 64 11.60 -7.82 -2.33
C LEU A 64 10.15 -8.29 -2.30
N HIS A 65 9.95 -9.52 -1.87
CA HIS A 65 8.64 -10.10 -1.64
C HIS A 65 8.50 -10.39 -0.14
N ILE A 66 7.32 -10.13 0.42
CA ILE A 66 7.04 -10.42 1.83
C ILE A 66 5.88 -11.39 1.89
N ALA A 67 6.02 -12.48 2.64
CA ALA A 67 4.93 -13.42 2.87
C ALA A 67 4.45 -13.37 4.32
N ILE A 68 3.14 -13.53 4.51
CA ILE A 68 2.50 -13.53 5.82
C ILE A 68 1.53 -14.72 5.89
N GLU A 69 1.72 -15.57 6.89
CA GLU A 69 0.84 -16.71 7.16
C GLU A 69 -0.40 -16.26 7.95
N ASN A 70 -1.58 -16.42 7.35
CA ASN A 70 -2.86 -16.03 7.94
C ASN A 70 -3.64 -17.26 8.45
N PHE A 71 -3.08 -17.93 9.46
CA PHE A 71 -3.68 -19.11 10.08
C PHE A 71 -4.45 -18.82 11.38
N GLY A 72 -4.33 -17.61 11.93
CA GLY A 72 -4.89 -17.22 13.24
C GLY A 72 -5.50 -15.82 13.27
N ASN A 73 -5.00 -14.97 14.18
CA ASN A 73 -5.44 -13.58 14.33
C ASN A 73 -4.70 -12.68 13.32
N ASP A 74 -5.47 -11.95 12.53
CA ASP A 74 -5.00 -11.15 11.38
C ASP A 74 -4.60 -9.70 11.74
N ALA A 75 -4.60 -9.34 13.03
CA ALA A 75 -4.44 -7.96 13.51
C ALA A 75 -3.22 -7.23 12.93
N ASN A 76 -2.14 -7.96 12.60
CA ASN A 76 -0.88 -7.38 12.14
C ASN A 76 -0.74 -7.30 10.61
N ILE A 77 -1.57 -8.01 9.83
CA ILE A 77 -1.42 -8.06 8.36
C ILE A 77 -1.52 -6.66 7.75
N GLY A 78 -2.45 -5.85 8.23
CA GLY A 78 -2.56 -4.46 7.76
C GLY A 78 -1.31 -3.62 8.01
N ALA A 79 -0.68 -3.75 9.18
CA ALA A 79 0.55 -3.01 9.47
C ALA A 79 1.69 -3.46 8.55
N VAL A 80 1.83 -4.76 8.29
CA VAL A 80 2.82 -5.27 7.34
C VAL A 80 2.57 -4.76 5.92
N VAL A 81 1.32 -4.76 5.44
CA VAL A 81 0.96 -4.21 4.12
C VAL A 81 1.30 -2.73 4.03
N ARG A 82 1.01 -1.94 5.08
CA ARG A 82 1.36 -0.52 5.15
C ARG A 82 2.86 -0.29 5.06
N THR A 83 3.64 -1.03 5.85
CA THR A 83 5.10 -0.96 5.82
C THR A 83 5.63 -1.36 4.45
N ALA A 84 5.13 -2.46 3.88
CA ALA A 84 5.54 -2.93 2.56
C ALA A 84 5.26 -1.90 1.45
N ASN A 85 4.11 -1.22 1.50
CA ASN A 85 3.80 -0.13 0.56
C ASN A 85 4.76 1.06 0.73
N ALA A 86 5.07 1.46 1.97
CA ALA A 86 6.00 2.54 2.25
C ALA A 86 7.43 2.25 1.75
N PHE A 87 7.87 0.99 1.84
CA PHE A 87 9.16 0.53 1.31
C PHE A 87 9.13 0.17 -0.18
N ALA A 88 8.01 0.37 -0.88
CA ALA A 88 7.87 -0.06 -2.28
C ALA A 88 8.29 -1.53 -2.53
N VAL A 89 7.93 -2.42 -1.60
CA VAL A 89 8.10 -3.89 -1.77
C VAL A 89 7.35 -4.32 -3.03
N ASP A 90 7.89 -5.29 -3.77
CA ASP A 90 7.28 -5.76 -5.01
C ASP A 90 5.86 -6.29 -4.76
N THR A 91 5.77 -7.37 -4.00
CA THR A 91 4.51 -8.07 -3.72
C THR A 91 4.44 -8.52 -2.27
N VAL A 92 3.26 -8.34 -1.66
CA VAL A 92 2.92 -8.99 -0.38
C VAL A 92 2.07 -10.23 -0.66
N HIS A 93 2.54 -11.36 -0.16
CA HIS A 93 1.89 -12.66 -0.25
C HIS A 93 1.14 -12.96 1.04
N ILE A 94 -0.12 -13.35 0.91
CA ILE A 94 -0.98 -13.75 2.04
C ILE A 94 -1.28 -15.23 1.88
N VAL A 95 -0.79 -16.04 2.81
CA VAL A 95 -0.93 -17.50 2.79
C VAL A 95 -2.09 -17.93 3.70
N GLY A 96 -2.94 -18.84 3.23
CA GLY A 96 -4.08 -19.36 3.99
C GLY A 96 -5.32 -18.48 3.87
N ARG A 97 -5.85 -17.96 4.98
CA ARG A 97 -7.14 -17.25 4.96
C ARG A 97 -7.07 -16.01 4.07
N ARG A 98 -7.98 -15.92 3.09
CA ARG A 98 -8.04 -14.78 2.15
C ARG A 98 -8.58 -13.50 2.80
N ARG A 99 -9.48 -13.64 3.77
CA ARG A 99 -10.04 -12.50 4.51
C ARG A 99 -9.07 -12.12 5.62
N TRP A 100 -8.76 -10.83 5.68
CA TRP A 100 -7.95 -10.25 6.73
C TRP A 100 -8.41 -8.81 7.04
N ASN A 101 -8.05 -8.31 8.22
CA ASN A 101 -8.39 -6.99 8.71
C ASN A 101 -7.56 -5.89 8.03
N ARG A 102 -8.18 -5.19 7.08
CA ARG A 102 -7.55 -4.10 6.31
C ARG A 102 -7.39 -2.79 7.06
N ARG A 103 -7.97 -2.64 8.26
CA ARG A 103 -7.95 -1.37 9.00
C ARG A 103 -6.53 -0.87 9.25
N GLY A 104 -5.62 -1.78 9.62
CA GLY A 104 -4.21 -1.44 9.86
C GLY A 104 -3.44 -1.04 8.60
N ALA A 105 -3.92 -1.38 7.40
CA ALA A 105 -3.28 -0.98 6.14
C ALA A 105 -3.45 0.51 5.86
N MET A 106 -4.38 1.21 6.52
CA MET A 106 -4.64 2.64 6.29
C MET A 106 -4.85 2.94 4.79
N VAL A 107 -5.59 2.07 4.10
CA VAL A 107 -5.94 2.18 2.66
C VAL A 107 -4.75 1.99 1.70
N THR A 108 -3.54 1.76 2.20
CA THR A 108 -2.36 1.50 1.36
C THR A 108 -2.45 0.20 0.57
N ASP A 109 -3.32 -0.73 0.99
CA ASP A 109 -3.63 -1.97 0.28
C ASP A 109 -4.15 -1.73 -1.14
N ARG A 110 -4.71 -0.55 -1.43
CA ARG A 110 -5.15 -0.16 -2.78
C ARG A 110 -4.01 0.15 -3.74
N TYR A 111 -2.81 0.41 -3.23
CA TYR A 111 -1.62 0.77 -4.01
C TYR A 111 -0.51 -0.30 -3.92
N GLN A 112 -0.73 -1.36 -3.14
CA GLN A 112 0.20 -2.47 -2.98
C GLN A 112 -0.25 -3.69 -3.78
N ARG A 113 0.71 -4.40 -4.39
CA ARG A 113 0.44 -5.70 -5.01
C ARG A 113 0.24 -6.74 -3.93
N LEU A 114 -0.95 -7.35 -3.92
CA LEU A 114 -1.31 -8.43 -3.00
C LEU A 114 -1.54 -9.70 -3.80
N ARG A 115 -0.87 -10.79 -3.40
CA ARG A 115 -1.10 -12.12 -3.96
C ARG A 115 -1.52 -13.07 -2.86
N HIS A 116 -2.53 -13.87 -3.13
CA HIS A 116 -3.01 -14.88 -2.20
C HIS A 116 -2.55 -16.26 -2.63
N HIS A 117 -2.20 -17.08 -1.64
CA HIS A 117 -1.88 -18.49 -1.79
C HIS A 117 -2.66 -19.27 -0.74
N ASP A 118 -3.18 -20.44 -1.08
CA ASP A 118 -3.95 -21.24 -0.13
C ASP A 118 -3.02 -22.03 0.81
N THR A 119 -1.79 -22.31 0.36
CA THR A 119 -0.80 -23.07 1.14
C THR A 119 0.62 -22.49 1.04
N THR A 120 1.48 -22.81 2.02
CA THR A 120 2.91 -22.45 1.99
C THR A 120 3.63 -23.13 0.82
N ALA A 121 3.19 -24.32 0.39
CA ALA A 121 3.74 -25.00 -0.78
C ALA A 121 3.51 -24.20 -2.08
N GLU A 122 2.32 -23.61 -2.26
CA GLU A 122 2.03 -22.73 -3.41
C GLU A 122 2.89 -21.46 -3.41
N LEU A 123 3.13 -20.87 -2.22
CA LEU A 123 4.05 -19.74 -2.09
C LEU A 123 5.48 -20.12 -2.52
N LEU A 124 5.98 -21.26 -2.07
CA LEU A 124 7.34 -21.73 -2.40
C LEU A 124 7.46 -22.09 -3.89
N ALA A 125 6.41 -22.65 -4.50
CA ALA A 125 6.36 -22.86 -5.94
C ALA A 125 6.43 -21.53 -6.71
N PHE A 126 5.67 -20.52 -6.29
CA PHE A 126 5.77 -19.18 -6.87
C PHE A 126 7.18 -18.61 -6.73
N ALA A 127 7.81 -18.75 -5.56
CA ALA A 127 9.16 -18.24 -5.34
C ALA A 127 10.18 -18.92 -6.26
N ALA A 128 10.09 -20.24 -6.43
CA ALA A 128 10.94 -20.98 -7.36
C ALA A 128 10.75 -20.52 -8.81
N ASP A 129 9.49 -20.42 -9.27
CA ASP A 129 9.16 -19.97 -10.63
C ASP A 129 9.62 -18.53 -10.92
N ALA A 130 9.58 -17.68 -9.89
CA ALA A 130 10.01 -16.28 -9.97
C ALA A 130 11.53 -16.09 -9.74
N GLY A 131 12.29 -17.17 -9.47
CA GLY A 131 13.72 -17.07 -9.18
C GLY A 131 14.06 -16.39 -7.86
N LEU A 132 13.16 -16.44 -6.88
CA LEU A 132 13.30 -15.81 -5.57
C LEU A 132 13.91 -16.76 -4.54
N ALA A 133 14.85 -16.26 -3.74
CA ALA A 133 15.34 -16.96 -2.56
C ALA A 133 14.35 -16.77 -1.39
N ALA A 134 13.79 -17.87 -0.87
CA ALA A 134 12.93 -17.84 0.30
C ALA A 134 13.76 -17.83 1.58
N VAL A 135 13.51 -16.84 2.46
CA VAL A 135 14.11 -16.75 3.79
C VAL A 135 12.98 -16.78 4.81
N ALA A 136 12.99 -17.79 5.68
CA ALA A 136 12.06 -17.89 6.80
C ALA A 136 12.56 -17.01 7.95
N VAL A 137 11.64 -16.29 8.60
CA VAL A 137 11.92 -15.52 9.81
C VAL A 137 11.05 -16.10 10.91
N ASP A 138 11.69 -16.68 11.92
CA ASP A 138 11.04 -17.25 13.09
C ASP A 138 11.71 -16.70 14.35
N ASN A 139 10.96 -16.63 15.45
CA ASN A 139 11.43 -16.14 16.74
C ASN A 139 11.54 -17.26 17.79
N ILE A 140 11.47 -18.53 17.36
CA ILE A 140 11.74 -19.68 18.22
C ILE A 140 13.25 -19.93 18.39
N PRO A 141 13.70 -20.46 19.55
CA PRO A 141 15.09 -20.86 19.73
C PRO A 141 15.52 -21.92 18.71
N GLY A 142 16.64 -21.70 18.02
CA GLY A 142 17.20 -22.62 17.02
C GLY A 142 16.75 -22.37 15.57
N ALA A 143 16.01 -21.28 15.34
CA ALA A 143 15.73 -20.72 14.01
C ALA A 143 16.95 -20.02 13.39
#